data_AF-A0A8C1A978-F1
#
_entry.id   AF-A0A8C1A978-F1
#
_cell.length_a   1.000
_cell.length_b   1.000
_cell.length_c   1.000
_cell.angle_alpha   90.00
_cell.angle_beta   90.00
_cell.angle_gamma   90.00
#
_symmetry.space_group_name_H-M   'P 1'
#
loop_
_entity.id
_entity.type
_entity.pdbx_description
1 polymer ?
#
loop_
_entity_poly.entity_id
_entity_poly.type
_entity_poly.pdbx_seq_one_letter_code
_entity_poly.pdbx_strand_id
1 'polypeptide(L)'
;MEESVIQQHLTHYKQATETAREELAVLQTKYNKLQSQLLESQSKVASQEETLKNLRDAVDRHKEKEARQESLISSLRERNYNTEQEMLSITSSKSFMDMRVQTLTKENEEIKGKIMELDIKSKQYFAECNKAKQEAAETKRRSDEFISAVANKVSVNVAGEADPLDYIISMLDTSFKERDRLKKCICALEESVKLYEVECKASRETVKRLATDVEREQSLSASRVNELNSSRQELDIISLKKLSLERENQSLKTSLQESELALASAQQSCRHYENLSQDLQNKLHSCQKEAQASHSHHEAFMKNVEALLEDESRPLQHTQSDLLKALTALCNREKSAQKSQLEMEGRLAEVKEQLSRHKEHQSSSERREQELLDRIKSLEDELLTAGVWKDGMNQDKQRYLRLVEQLSEKLKVDRVAADLGFDMRLEAILTRAEQLSRQEGTALLESKTQIYSLQRKLLDFYTVVTQMLGVDCTGCVPNYEVLRRLEVLLQSRHCHCPAHLHQHHAPHIWEAPGSSINVTHSHEFQPQALPAPSSTTSDSPAAPGDNNNI
;
A
#
# COMPACT_ATOMS: atom_id res chain seq x y z
N MET A 1 -202.79 75.36 -67.69
CA MET A 1 -202.15 74.96 -66.42
C MET A 1 -200.97 74.06 -66.75
N GLU A 2 -199.84 74.61 -67.19
CA GLU A 2 -198.66 73.79 -67.58
C GLU A 2 -197.32 74.34 -67.05
N GLU A 3 -197.16 75.66 -66.85
CA GLU A 3 -195.90 76.24 -66.36
C GLU A 3 -195.52 75.85 -64.92
N SER A 4 -196.49 75.53 -64.05
CA SER A 4 -196.21 75.30 -62.62
C SER A 4 -195.47 73.98 -62.31
N VAL A 5 -195.50 72.99 -63.20
CA VAL A 5 -194.92 71.65 -62.95
C VAL A 5 -193.43 71.61 -63.32
N ILE A 6 -193.04 72.34 -64.37
CA ILE A 6 -191.66 72.40 -64.88
C ILE A 6 -190.72 73.00 -63.83
N GLN A 7 -191.18 74.01 -63.09
CA GLN A 7 -190.34 74.73 -62.12
C GLN A 7 -190.00 73.90 -60.87
N GLN A 8 -190.92 73.03 -60.39
CA GLN A 8 -190.65 72.09 -59.29
C GLN A 8 -189.65 70.99 -59.67
N HIS A 9 -189.75 70.43 -60.87
CA HIS A 9 -188.76 69.45 -61.34
C HIS A 9 -187.37 70.08 -61.46
N LEU A 10 -187.27 71.33 -61.95
CA LEU A 10 -185.98 72.02 -62.06
C LEU A 10 -185.31 72.24 -60.70
N THR A 11 -186.09 72.55 -59.64
CA THR A 11 -185.55 72.68 -58.28
C THR A 11 -185.11 71.35 -57.68
N HIS A 12 -185.87 70.27 -57.88
CA HIS A 12 -185.50 68.93 -57.39
C HIS A 12 -184.23 68.41 -58.06
N TYR A 13 -184.10 68.55 -59.40
CA TYR A 13 -182.89 68.16 -60.10
C TYR A 13 -181.67 68.99 -59.67
N LYS A 14 -181.83 70.30 -59.44
CA LYS A 14 -180.74 71.12 -58.88
C LYS A 14 -180.27 70.60 -57.53
N GLN A 15 -181.18 70.43 -56.56
CA GLN A 15 -180.82 69.88 -55.25
C GLN A 15 -180.14 68.52 -55.35
N ALA A 16 -180.69 67.58 -56.14
CA ALA A 16 -180.05 66.27 -56.34
C ALA A 16 -178.64 66.38 -56.94
N THR A 17 -178.40 67.31 -57.87
CA THR A 17 -177.05 67.56 -58.41
C THR A 17 -176.12 68.30 -57.46
N GLU A 18 -176.63 69.14 -56.57
CA GLU A 18 -175.86 69.79 -55.50
C GLU A 18 -175.48 68.78 -54.42
N THR A 19 -176.42 67.98 -53.92
CA THR A 19 -176.13 66.88 -52.99
C THR A 19 -175.15 65.88 -53.59
N ALA A 20 -175.31 65.48 -54.86
CA ALA A 20 -174.33 64.61 -55.53
C ALA A 20 -172.95 65.28 -55.70
N ARG A 21 -172.88 66.61 -55.89
CA ARG A 21 -171.61 67.37 -55.90
C ARG A 21 -170.97 67.44 -54.51
N GLU A 22 -171.76 67.64 -53.48
CA GLU A 22 -171.32 67.67 -52.09
C GLU A 22 -170.82 66.28 -51.65
N GLU A 23 -171.56 65.21 -51.97
CA GLU A 23 -171.13 63.83 -51.77
C GLU A 23 -169.85 63.50 -52.55
N LEU A 24 -169.74 63.93 -53.81
CA LEU A 24 -168.51 63.79 -54.60
C LEU A 24 -167.34 64.56 -53.95
N ALA A 25 -167.55 65.80 -53.49
CA ALA A 25 -166.53 66.59 -52.82
C ALA A 25 -166.13 65.99 -51.46
N VAL A 26 -167.07 65.41 -50.71
CA VAL A 26 -166.82 64.65 -49.47
C VAL A 26 -166.07 63.36 -49.76
N LEU A 27 -166.39 62.65 -50.84
CA LEU A 27 -165.66 61.47 -51.30
C LEU A 27 -164.26 61.82 -51.77
N GLN A 28 -164.09 62.93 -52.48
CA GLN A 28 -162.80 63.39 -53.02
C GLN A 28 -161.90 63.95 -51.93
N THR A 29 -162.43 64.65 -50.94
CA THR A 29 -161.67 65.04 -49.73
C THR A 29 -161.31 63.82 -48.86
N LYS A 30 -162.21 62.84 -48.71
CA LYS A 30 -161.89 61.53 -48.09
C LYS A 30 -160.80 60.79 -48.86
N TYR A 31 -160.88 60.73 -50.19
CA TYR A 31 -159.88 60.10 -51.05
C TYR A 31 -158.52 60.79 -50.91
N ASN A 32 -158.46 62.12 -51.04
CA ASN A 32 -157.23 62.89 -50.87
C ASN A 32 -156.63 62.72 -49.46
N LYS A 33 -157.48 62.64 -48.43
CA LYS A 33 -157.04 62.37 -47.05
C LYS A 33 -156.47 60.95 -46.91
N LEU A 34 -157.16 59.93 -47.42
CA LEU A 34 -156.69 58.54 -47.42
C LEU A 34 -155.42 58.36 -48.25
N GLN A 35 -155.29 59.05 -49.39
CA GLN A 35 -154.09 59.05 -50.23
C GLN A 35 -152.91 59.72 -49.51
N SER A 36 -153.16 60.84 -48.82
CA SER A 36 -152.14 61.50 -48.00
C SER A 36 -151.69 60.60 -46.84
N GLN A 37 -152.63 59.94 -46.16
CA GLN A 37 -152.34 58.97 -45.09
C GLN A 37 -151.62 57.72 -45.62
N LEU A 38 -151.93 57.26 -46.84
CA LEU A 38 -151.22 56.17 -47.50
C LEU A 38 -149.77 56.57 -47.79
N LEU A 39 -149.53 57.74 -48.41
CA LEU A 39 -148.19 58.27 -48.67
C LEU A 39 -147.41 58.52 -47.38
N GLU A 40 -148.05 59.05 -46.33
CA GLU A 40 -147.45 59.21 -45.01
C GLU A 40 -147.04 57.85 -44.44
N SER A 41 -147.93 56.84 -44.49
CA SER A 41 -147.62 55.48 -44.03
C SER A 41 -146.51 54.81 -44.85
N GLN A 42 -146.47 55.02 -46.18
CA GLN A 42 -145.41 54.51 -47.06
C GLN A 42 -144.06 55.17 -46.75
N SER A 43 -144.03 56.49 -46.54
CA SER A 43 -142.81 57.20 -46.14
C SER A 43 -142.32 56.75 -44.75
N LYS A 44 -143.24 56.48 -43.83
CA LYS A 44 -142.94 55.94 -42.51
C LYS A 44 -142.39 54.52 -42.60
N VAL A 45 -142.99 53.64 -43.40
CA VAL A 45 -142.48 52.28 -43.67
C VAL A 45 -141.08 52.34 -44.29
N ALA A 46 -140.85 53.19 -45.30
CA ALA A 46 -139.52 53.35 -45.90
C ALA A 46 -138.47 53.83 -44.88
N SER A 47 -138.80 54.79 -44.02
CA SER A 47 -137.90 55.23 -42.93
C SER A 47 -137.64 54.13 -41.88
N GLN A 48 -138.64 53.27 -41.62
CA GLN A 48 -138.49 52.11 -40.74
C GLN A 48 -137.64 51.02 -41.39
N GLU A 49 -137.76 50.77 -42.69
CA GLU A 49 -136.91 49.86 -43.44
C GLU A 49 -135.45 50.33 -43.47
N GLU A 50 -135.20 51.62 -43.65
CA GLU A 50 -133.86 52.20 -43.58
C GLU A 50 -133.25 52.08 -42.17
N THR A 51 -134.01 52.39 -41.12
CA THR A 51 -133.52 52.22 -39.73
C THR A 51 -133.30 50.75 -39.39
N LEU A 52 -134.16 49.83 -39.83
CA LEU A 52 -133.96 48.38 -39.68
C LEU A 52 -132.71 47.90 -40.42
N LYS A 53 -132.41 48.42 -41.62
CA LYS A 53 -131.16 48.13 -42.34
C LYS A 53 -129.95 48.62 -41.56
N ASN A 54 -129.96 49.88 -41.13
CA ASN A 54 -128.86 50.46 -40.35
C ASN A 54 -128.61 49.71 -39.03
N LEU A 55 -129.67 49.22 -38.37
CA LEU A 55 -129.57 48.37 -37.19
C LEU A 55 -129.01 46.96 -37.51
N ARG A 56 -129.40 46.34 -38.64
CA ARG A 56 -128.80 45.07 -39.10
C ARG A 56 -127.31 45.23 -39.36
N ASP A 57 -126.91 46.25 -40.11
CA ASP A 57 -125.50 46.53 -40.40
C ASP A 57 -124.70 46.81 -39.10
N ALA A 58 -125.33 47.43 -38.09
CA ALA A 58 -124.71 47.64 -36.78
C ALA A 58 -124.56 46.34 -35.97
N VAL A 59 -125.56 45.45 -36.01
CA VAL A 59 -125.51 44.11 -35.41
C VAL A 59 -124.44 43.25 -36.05
N ASP A 60 -124.31 43.28 -37.39
CA ASP A 60 -123.30 42.47 -38.08
C ASP A 60 -121.88 42.99 -37.83
N ARG A 61 -121.68 44.32 -37.74
CA ARG A 61 -120.43 44.92 -37.24
C ARG A 61 -120.14 44.56 -35.78
N HIS A 62 -121.15 44.33 -34.94
CA HIS A 62 -120.94 43.86 -33.57
C HIS A 62 -120.42 42.42 -33.58
N LYS A 63 -121.12 41.50 -34.27
CA LYS A 63 -120.71 40.09 -34.41
C LYS A 63 -119.29 39.95 -34.96
N GLU A 64 -118.91 40.79 -35.94
CA GLU A 64 -117.56 40.78 -36.49
C GLU A 64 -116.50 41.21 -35.46
N LYS A 65 -116.80 42.22 -34.62
CA LYS A 65 -115.91 42.64 -33.51
C LYS A 65 -115.83 41.58 -32.42
N GLU A 66 -116.96 40.98 -32.07
CA GLU A 66 -117.11 39.91 -31.09
C GLU A 66 -116.28 38.69 -31.51
N ALA A 67 -116.44 38.19 -32.74
CA ALA A 67 -115.64 37.10 -33.29
C ALA A 67 -114.12 37.40 -33.32
N ARG A 68 -113.73 38.66 -33.62
CA ARG A 68 -112.32 39.10 -33.52
C ARG A 68 -111.81 39.08 -32.08
N GLN A 69 -112.62 39.51 -31.11
CA GLN A 69 -112.29 39.47 -29.69
C GLN A 69 -112.19 38.03 -29.17
N GLU A 70 -113.11 37.15 -29.53
CA GLU A 70 -113.08 35.73 -29.19
C GLU A 70 -111.86 35.01 -29.77
N SER A 71 -111.50 35.30 -31.02
CA SER A 71 -110.27 34.79 -31.66
C SER A 71 -109.01 35.26 -30.92
N LEU A 72 -108.94 36.55 -30.57
CA LEU A 72 -107.83 37.10 -29.78
C LEU A 72 -107.75 36.49 -28.37
N ILE A 73 -108.87 36.36 -27.68
CA ILE A 73 -108.95 35.71 -26.35
C ILE A 73 -108.50 34.25 -26.44
N SER A 74 -108.88 33.54 -27.49
CA SER A 74 -108.47 32.14 -27.71
C SER A 74 -106.97 32.02 -27.94
N SER A 75 -106.39 32.88 -28.79
CA SER A 75 -104.93 32.93 -29.01
C SER A 75 -104.14 33.34 -27.75
N LEU A 76 -104.68 34.25 -26.93
CA LEU A 76 -104.08 34.64 -25.65
C LEU A 76 -104.13 33.50 -24.62
N ARG A 77 -105.24 32.74 -24.56
CA ARG A 77 -105.37 31.54 -23.71
C ARG A 77 -104.40 30.43 -24.13
N GLU A 78 -104.29 30.17 -25.42
CA GLU A 78 -103.32 29.20 -25.98
C GLU A 78 -101.88 29.62 -25.65
N ARG A 79 -101.53 30.89 -25.82
CA ARG A 79 -100.20 31.40 -25.44
C ARG A 79 -99.92 31.24 -23.95
N ASN A 80 -100.87 31.61 -23.08
CA ASN A 80 -100.72 31.44 -21.63
C ASN A 80 -100.50 29.97 -21.27
N TYR A 81 -101.32 29.06 -21.81
CA TYR A 81 -101.17 27.62 -21.60
C TYR A 81 -99.79 27.11 -22.04
N ASN A 82 -99.31 27.52 -23.22
CA ASN A 82 -97.99 27.14 -23.71
C ASN A 82 -96.88 27.66 -22.78
N THR A 83 -96.95 28.92 -22.33
CA THR A 83 -95.97 29.45 -21.35
C THR A 83 -96.04 28.77 -19.99
N GLU A 84 -97.21 28.31 -19.54
CA GLU A 84 -97.35 27.51 -18.32
C GLU A 84 -96.70 26.13 -18.47
N GLN A 85 -96.88 25.46 -19.61
CA GLN A 85 -96.20 24.18 -19.89
C GLN A 85 -94.67 24.35 -20.00
N GLU A 86 -94.20 25.43 -20.63
CA GLU A 86 -92.77 25.79 -20.65
C GLU A 86 -92.22 26.02 -19.24
N MET A 87 -92.92 26.77 -18.38
CA MET A 87 -92.52 26.98 -16.99
C MET A 87 -92.48 25.68 -16.17
N LEU A 88 -93.43 24.75 -16.38
CA LEU A 88 -93.41 23.43 -15.74
C LEU A 88 -92.21 22.58 -16.23
N SER A 89 -91.93 22.61 -17.54
CA SER A 89 -90.77 21.95 -18.12
C SER A 89 -89.46 22.50 -17.54
N ILE A 90 -89.30 23.84 -17.51
CA ILE A 90 -88.15 24.52 -16.90
C ILE A 90 -88.01 24.18 -15.42
N THR A 91 -89.12 24.14 -14.66
CA THR A 91 -89.10 23.82 -13.23
C THR A 91 -88.67 22.38 -12.96
N SER A 92 -89.15 21.41 -13.76
CA SER A 92 -88.73 20.00 -13.64
C SER A 92 -87.28 19.80 -14.08
N SER A 93 -86.85 20.45 -15.16
CA SER A 93 -85.45 20.47 -15.63
C SER A 93 -84.51 21.05 -14.57
N LYS A 94 -84.89 22.19 -13.97
CA LYS A 94 -84.16 22.81 -12.86
C LYS A 94 -84.01 21.86 -11.68
N SER A 95 -85.10 21.20 -11.24
CA SER A 95 -85.06 20.23 -10.13
C SER A 95 -84.06 19.08 -10.40
N PHE A 96 -84.00 18.58 -11.63
CA PHE A 96 -83.02 17.58 -12.04
C PHE A 96 -81.57 18.12 -12.05
N MET A 97 -81.38 19.36 -12.51
CA MET A 97 -80.07 20.03 -12.47
C MET A 97 -79.59 20.29 -11.03
N ASP A 98 -80.46 20.78 -10.15
CA ASP A 98 -80.16 21.02 -8.73
C ASP A 98 -79.74 19.71 -8.03
N MET A 99 -80.44 18.59 -8.29
CA MET A 99 -80.07 17.25 -7.81
C MET A 99 -78.71 16.79 -8.35
N ARG A 100 -78.40 17.05 -9.63
CA ARG A 100 -77.09 16.73 -10.22
C ARG A 100 -75.97 17.56 -9.58
N VAL A 101 -76.19 18.85 -9.35
CA VAL A 101 -75.23 19.73 -8.66
C VAL A 101 -74.98 19.26 -7.24
N GLN A 102 -76.02 18.84 -6.50
CA GLN A 102 -75.86 18.28 -5.15
C GLN A 102 -75.03 16.99 -5.16
N THR A 103 -75.25 16.10 -6.13
CA THR A 103 -74.47 14.86 -6.28
C THR A 103 -72.99 15.17 -6.56
N LEU A 104 -72.70 16.02 -7.55
CA LEU A 104 -71.34 16.42 -7.90
C LEU A 104 -70.63 17.19 -6.77
N THR A 105 -71.38 17.94 -5.94
CA THR A 105 -70.82 18.64 -4.77
C THR A 105 -70.34 17.62 -3.73
N LYS A 106 -71.15 16.60 -3.43
CA LYS A 106 -70.78 15.51 -2.51
C LYS A 106 -69.59 14.70 -3.02
N GLU A 107 -69.54 14.38 -4.31
CA GLU A 107 -68.41 13.68 -4.93
C GLU A 107 -67.11 14.50 -4.84
N ASN A 108 -67.18 15.83 -5.04
CA ASN A 108 -66.03 16.73 -4.85
C ASN A 108 -65.56 16.78 -3.39
N GLU A 109 -66.46 16.77 -2.41
CA GLU A 109 -66.10 16.69 -0.99
C GLU A 109 -65.41 15.38 -0.64
N GLU A 110 -65.89 14.24 -1.16
CA GLU A 110 -65.26 12.92 -0.97
C GLU A 110 -63.87 12.84 -1.63
N ILE A 111 -63.70 13.41 -2.83
CA ILE A 111 -62.40 13.52 -3.52
C ILE A 111 -61.44 14.41 -2.72
N LYS A 112 -61.90 15.56 -2.22
CA LYS A 112 -61.10 16.46 -1.38
C LYS A 112 -60.62 15.78 -0.09
N GLY A 113 -61.49 14.99 0.55
CA GLY A 113 -61.11 14.17 1.71
C GLY A 113 -59.99 13.17 1.39
N LYS A 114 -60.12 12.43 0.27
CA LYS A 114 -59.09 11.48 -0.20
C LYS A 114 -57.76 12.18 -0.53
N ILE A 115 -57.78 13.37 -1.13
CA ILE A 115 -56.57 14.17 -1.39
C ILE A 115 -55.87 14.54 -0.07
N MET A 116 -56.61 14.99 0.94
CA MET A 116 -56.04 15.32 2.26
C MET A 116 -55.46 14.07 2.96
N GLU A 117 -56.11 12.92 2.88
CA GLU A 117 -55.59 11.67 3.43
C GLU A 117 -54.29 11.22 2.75
N LEU A 118 -54.22 11.33 1.41
CA LEU A 118 -53.01 10.99 0.64
C LEU A 118 -51.85 11.97 0.91
N ASP A 119 -52.13 13.26 1.09
CA ASP A 119 -51.12 14.25 1.49
C ASP A 119 -50.54 13.95 2.89
N ILE A 120 -51.39 13.58 3.85
CA ILE A 120 -50.94 13.14 5.19
C ILE A 120 -50.05 11.90 5.09
N LYS A 121 -50.47 10.87 4.34
CA LYS A 121 -49.67 9.64 4.11
C LYS A 121 -48.35 9.93 3.40
N SER A 122 -48.36 10.82 2.40
CA SER A 122 -47.14 11.25 1.70
C SER A 122 -46.13 11.91 2.65
N LYS A 123 -46.61 12.80 3.52
CA LYS A 123 -45.78 13.45 4.56
C LYS A 123 -45.23 12.46 5.59
N GLN A 124 -46.02 11.44 5.97
CA GLN A 124 -45.55 10.35 6.85
C GLN A 124 -44.42 9.55 6.20
N TYR A 125 -44.61 9.04 4.97
CA TYR A 125 -43.56 8.29 4.26
C TYR A 125 -42.31 9.13 4.00
N PHE A 126 -42.44 10.44 3.75
CA PHE A 126 -41.31 11.35 3.63
C PHE A 126 -40.52 11.49 4.94
N ALA A 127 -41.21 11.62 6.08
CA ALA A 127 -40.57 11.67 7.39
C ALA A 127 -39.85 10.35 7.74
N GLU A 128 -40.48 9.20 7.48
CA GLU A 128 -39.89 7.88 7.66
C GLU A 128 -38.65 7.68 6.77
N CYS A 129 -38.73 8.06 5.49
CA CYS A 129 -37.61 8.00 4.56
C CYS A 129 -36.42 8.86 5.02
N ASN A 130 -36.69 10.08 5.53
CA ASN A 130 -35.64 10.96 6.04
C ASN A 130 -35.02 10.42 7.34
N LYS A 131 -35.82 9.86 8.24
CA LYS A 131 -35.32 9.19 9.45
C LYS A 131 -34.41 8.01 9.09
N ALA A 132 -34.84 7.14 8.18
CA ALA A 132 -34.04 6.00 7.72
C ALA A 132 -32.72 6.43 7.05
N LYS A 133 -32.74 7.52 6.26
CA LYS A 133 -31.51 8.13 5.69
C LYS A 133 -30.56 8.65 6.77
N GLN A 134 -31.09 9.29 7.82
CA GLN A 134 -30.28 9.75 8.95
C GLN A 134 -29.65 8.57 9.70
N GLU A 135 -30.44 7.54 10.04
CA GLU A 135 -29.95 6.35 10.74
C GLU A 135 -28.89 5.59 9.93
N ALA A 136 -29.04 5.52 8.61
CA ALA A 136 -28.04 4.96 7.71
C ALA A 136 -26.75 5.81 7.66
N ALA A 137 -26.86 7.14 7.57
CA ALA A 137 -25.71 8.04 7.58
C ALA A 137 -24.94 8.01 8.92
N GLU A 138 -25.66 7.98 10.05
CA GLU A 138 -25.03 7.82 11.36
C GLU A 138 -24.35 6.45 11.53
N THR A 139 -24.97 5.38 11.01
CA THR A 139 -24.38 4.04 11.07
C THR A 139 -23.12 3.97 10.22
N LYS A 140 -23.14 4.53 9.00
CA LYS A 140 -21.94 4.68 8.17
C LYS A 140 -20.85 5.45 8.91
N ARG A 141 -21.16 6.61 9.50
CA ARG A 141 -20.18 7.41 10.28
C ARG A 141 -19.54 6.58 11.41
N ARG A 142 -20.33 5.79 12.15
CA ARG A 142 -19.82 4.89 13.21
C ARG A 142 -18.91 3.80 12.64
N SER A 143 -19.22 3.25 11.46
CA SER A 143 -18.35 2.30 10.75
C SER A 143 -17.04 2.94 10.28
N ASP A 144 -17.10 4.12 9.67
CA ASP A 144 -15.92 4.87 9.21
C ASP A 144 -15.00 5.25 10.39
N GLU A 145 -15.58 5.62 11.55
CA GLU A 145 -14.87 5.87 12.80
C GLU A 145 -14.22 4.60 13.38
N PHE A 146 -14.93 3.46 13.36
CA PHE A 146 -14.37 2.17 13.77
C PHE A 146 -13.20 1.74 12.88
N ILE A 147 -13.36 1.82 11.55
CA ILE A 147 -12.30 1.55 10.58
C ILE A 147 -11.08 2.43 10.86
N SER A 148 -11.29 3.74 11.04
CA SER A 148 -10.22 4.69 11.35
C SER A 148 -9.52 4.36 12.67
N ALA A 149 -10.27 3.98 13.70
CA ALA A 149 -9.72 3.59 15.00
C ALA A 149 -8.87 2.30 14.91
N VAL A 150 -9.32 1.30 14.15
CA VAL A 150 -8.56 0.06 13.91
C VAL A 150 -7.32 0.35 13.05
N ALA A 151 -7.46 1.08 11.94
CA ALA A 151 -6.35 1.49 11.07
C ALA A 151 -5.23 2.19 11.88
N ASN A 152 -5.60 3.14 12.73
CA ASN A 152 -4.68 3.83 13.65
C ASN A 152 -4.02 2.89 14.66
N LYS A 153 -4.72 1.87 15.16
CA LYS A 153 -4.15 0.87 16.08
C LYS A 153 -3.17 -0.09 15.40
N VAL A 154 -3.37 -0.39 14.12
CA VAL A 154 -2.46 -1.23 13.32
C VAL A 154 -1.36 -0.38 12.63
N SER A 155 -1.45 0.95 12.71
CA SER A 155 -0.55 1.90 12.01
C SER A 155 -0.57 1.74 10.48
N VAL A 156 -1.75 1.46 9.92
CA VAL A 156 -1.98 1.23 8.49
C VAL A 156 -2.79 2.40 7.92
N ASN A 157 -2.36 2.95 6.78
CA ASN A 157 -3.14 3.95 6.05
C ASN A 157 -4.16 3.27 5.14
N VAL A 158 -5.44 3.53 5.37
CA VAL A 158 -6.56 3.01 4.54
C VAL A 158 -7.09 4.04 3.52
N ALA A 159 -6.48 5.22 3.43
CA ALA A 159 -6.97 6.28 2.55
C ALA A 159 -6.80 5.91 1.05
N GLY A 160 -7.93 5.73 0.36
CA GLY A 160 -7.98 5.38 -1.06
C GLY A 160 -8.36 3.91 -1.33
N GLU A 161 -8.39 3.05 -0.31
CA GLU A 161 -8.76 1.64 -0.46
C GLU A 161 -10.28 1.47 -0.64
N ALA A 162 -10.66 0.58 -1.56
CA ALA A 162 -12.06 0.32 -1.88
C ALA A 162 -12.79 -0.48 -0.78
N ASP A 163 -12.07 -1.39 -0.10
CA ASP A 163 -12.50 -2.01 1.14
C ASP A 163 -11.40 -1.86 2.22
N PRO A 164 -11.52 -0.84 3.09
CA PRO A 164 -10.59 -0.62 4.20
C PRO A 164 -10.47 -1.77 5.19
N LEU A 165 -11.53 -2.57 5.41
CA LEU A 165 -11.51 -3.65 6.39
C LEU A 165 -10.73 -4.84 5.86
N ASP A 166 -11.00 -5.27 4.63
CA ASP A 166 -10.26 -6.36 3.99
C ASP A 166 -8.78 -6.00 3.81
N TYR A 167 -8.47 -4.73 3.52
CA TYR A 167 -7.08 -4.26 3.47
C TYR A 167 -6.39 -4.34 4.84
N ILE A 168 -7.03 -3.85 5.92
CA ILE A 168 -6.52 -3.99 7.29
C ILE A 168 -6.30 -5.46 7.64
N ILE A 169 -7.24 -6.35 7.30
CA ILE A 169 -7.14 -7.79 7.58
C ILE A 169 -5.93 -8.37 6.85
N SER A 170 -5.73 -8.07 5.57
CA SER A 170 -4.55 -8.52 4.79
C SER A 170 -3.21 -8.02 5.36
N MET A 171 -3.18 -6.76 5.83
CA MET A 171 -2.01 -6.17 6.49
C MET A 171 -1.74 -6.79 7.88
N LEU A 172 -2.78 -7.16 8.62
CA LEU A 172 -2.64 -7.94 9.86
C LEU A 172 -2.12 -9.36 9.57
N ASP A 173 -2.65 -10.02 8.54
CA ASP A 173 -2.29 -11.37 8.15
C ASP A 173 -0.81 -11.49 7.75
N THR A 174 -0.30 -10.52 6.98
CA THR A 174 1.12 -10.41 6.63
C THR A 174 1.99 -10.14 7.86
N SER A 175 1.56 -9.24 8.74
CA SER A 175 2.23 -8.95 10.02
C SER A 175 2.29 -10.18 10.95
N PHE A 176 1.22 -10.97 11.02
CA PHE A 176 1.18 -12.21 11.82
C PHE A 176 2.12 -13.29 11.25
N LYS A 177 2.13 -13.47 9.92
CA LYS A 177 3.06 -14.38 9.23
C LYS A 177 4.52 -14.00 9.49
N GLU A 178 4.85 -12.72 9.50
CA GLU A 178 6.21 -12.25 9.79
C GLU A 178 6.58 -12.43 11.27
N ARG A 179 5.68 -12.07 12.19
CA ARG A 179 5.83 -12.36 13.63
C ARG A 179 6.09 -13.85 13.91
N ASP A 180 5.41 -14.76 13.21
CA ASP A 180 5.61 -16.21 13.37
C ASP A 180 6.93 -16.70 12.74
N ARG A 181 7.46 -16.04 11.70
CA ARG A 181 8.83 -16.28 11.21
C ARG A 181 9.87 -15.81 12.22
N LEU A 182 9.77 -14.57 12.70
CA LEU A 182 10.66 -14.01 13.72
C LEU A 182 10.68 -14.86 14.99
N LYS A 183 9.52 -15.36 15.43
CA LYS A 183 9.43 -16.28 16.58
C LYS A 183 10.20 -17.58 16.34
N LYS A 184 10.13 -18.17 15.14
CA LYS A 184 10.92 -19.36 14.78
C LYS A 184 12.43 -19.06 14.75
N CYS A 185 12.82 -17.91 14.20
CA CYS A 185 14.21 -17.46 14.21
C CYS A 185 14.75 -17.26 15.64
N ILE A 186 13.95 -16.69 16.55
CA ILE A 186 14.30 -16.53 17.96
C ILE A 186 14.52 -17.90 18.62
N CYS A 187 13.61 -18.87 18.45
CA CYS A 187 13.78 -20.21 19.00
C CYS A 187 15.05 -20.91 18.47
N ALA A 188 15.33 -20.82 17.18
CA ALA A 188 16.56 -21.38 16.59
C ALA A 188 17.83 -20.70 17.13
N LEU A 189 17.79 -19.37 17.35
CA LEU A 189 18.89 -18.64 17.96
C LEU A 189 19.10 -19.05 19.41
N GLU A 190 18.02 -19.16 20.21
CA GLU A 190 18.08 -19.65 21.60
C GLU A 190 18.66 -21.07 21.70
N GLU A 191 18.33 -21.96 20.75
CA GLU A 191 18.92 -23.29 20.65
C GLU A 191 20.41 -23.22 20.32
N SER A 192 20.83 -22.39 19.36
CA SER A 192 22.25 -22.19 19.05
C SER A 192 23.05 -21.64 20.25
N VAL A 193 22.48 -20.69 21.02
CA VAL A 193 23.10 -20.14 22.23
C VAL A 193 23.26 -21.21 23.30
N LYS A 194 22.25 -22.06 23.51
CA LYS A 194 22.33 -23.20 24.45
C LYS A 194 23.43 -24.20 24.04
N LEU A 195 23.59 -24.45 22.74
CA LEU A 195 24.67 -25.31 22.23
C LEU A 195 26.06 -24.67 22.46
N TYR A 196 26.25 -23.40 22.08
CA TYR A 196 27.49 -22.66 22.33
C TYR A 196 27.84 -22.53 23.82
N GLU A 197 26.84 -22.40 24.70
CA GLU A 197 27.06 -22.44 26.15
C GLU A 197 27.64 -23.78 26.62
N VAL A 198 27.12 -24.89 26.11
CA VAL A 198 27.60 -26.25 26.44
C VAL A 198 29.01 -26.46 25.90
N GLU A 199 29.29 -26.02 24.67
CA GLU A 199 30.62 -26.06 24.06
C GLU A 199 31.63 -25.20 24.84
N CYS A 200 31.25 -23.98 25.24
CA CYS A 200 32.08 -23.11 26.09
C CYS A 200 32.36 -23.74 27.46
N LYS A 201 31.40 -24.46 28.06
CA LYS A 201 31.60 -25.21 29.32
C LYS A 201 32.59 -26.38 29.12
N ALA A 202 32.46 -27.15 28.03
CA ALA A 202 33.37 -28.24 27.69
C ALA A 202 34.80 -27.77 27.38
N SER A 203 34.93 -26.67 26.62
CA SER A 203 36.21 -26.03 26.31
C SER A 203 36.89 -25.48 27.56
N ARG A 204 36.14 -24.84 28.47
CA ARG A 204 36.67 -24.36 29.77
C ARG A 204 37.21 -25.50 30.64
N GLU A 205 36.51 -26.63 30.71
CA GLU A 205 36.98 -27.80 31.47
C GLU A 205 38.19 -28.47 30.79
N THR A 206 38.30 -28.39 29.46
CA THR A 206 39.48 -28.86 28.71
C THR A 206 40.71 -28.00 28.99
N VAL A 207 40.57 -26.67 28.94
CA VAL A 207 41.63 -25.71 29.31
C VAL A 207 42.07 -25.91 30.76
N LYS A 208 41.13 -26.14 31.69
CA LYS A 208 41.42 -26.41 33.10
C LYS A 208 42.23 -27.71 33.28
N ARG A 209 41.87 -28.79 32.58
CA ARG A 209 42.66 -30.04 32.58
C ARG A 209 44.07 -29.84 32.03
N LEU A 210 44.19 -29.14 30.90
CA LEU A 210 45.50 -28.82 30.31
C LEU A 210 46.37 -27.95 31.24
N ALA A 211 45.78 -27.00 31.97
CA ALA A 211 46.49 -26.21 32.96
C ALA A 211 47.04 -27.10 34.10
N THR A 212 46.24 -28.02 34.64
CA THR A 212 46.71 -28.96 35.67
C THR A 212 47.80 -29.93 35.16
N ASP A 213 47.74 -30.34 33.90
CA ASP A 213 48.81 -31.14 33.28
C ASP A 213 50.10 -30.35 33.08
N VAL A 214 50.02 -29.07 32.71
CA VAL A 214 51.17 -28.17 32.62
C VAL A 214 51.80 -27.93 33.99
N GLU A 215 51.01 -27.67 35.04
CA GLU A 215 51.51 -27.53 36.42
C GLU A 215 52.20 -28.81 36.93
N ARG A 216 51.65 -29.99 36.59
CA ARG A 216 52.23 -31.29 36.89
C ARG A 216 53.55 -31.52 36.15
N GLU A 217 53.63 -31.25 34.85
CA GLU A 217 54.88 -31.34 34.08
C GLU A 217 55.92 -30.31 34.51
N GLN A 218 55.52 -29.09 34.88
CA GLN A 218 56.43 -28.10 35.48
C GLN A 218 57.00 -28.60 36.81
N SER A 219 56.18 -29.22 37.66
CA SER A 219 56.61 -29.80 38.93
C SER A 219 57.59 -30.97 38.74
N LEU A 220 57.31 -31.86 37.77
CA LEU A 220 58.22 -32.95 37.39
C LEU A 220 59.51 -32.45 36.72
N SER A 221 59.42 -31.37 35.92
CA SER A 221 60.60 -30.73 35.34
C SER A 221 61.47 -30.12 36.43
N ALA A 222 60.88 -29.46 37.43
CA ALA A 222 61.59 -28.90 38.57
C ALA A 222 62.25 -30.01 39.43
N SER A 223 61.56 -31.13 39.68
CA SER A 223 62.16 -32.26 40.41
C SER A 223 63.36 -32.86 39.65
N ARG A 224 63.22 -33.10 38.34
CA ARG A 224 64.32 -33.58 37.46
C ARG A 224 65.50 -32.61 37.43
N VAL A 225 65.26 -31.30 37.42
CA VAL A 225 66.33 -30.28 37.50
C VAL A 225 67.05 -30.34 38.85
N ASN A 226 66.31 -30.55 39.96
CA ASN A 226 66.91 -30.70 41.28
C ASN A 226 67.72 -32.01 41.40
N GLU A 227 67.21 -33.13 40.89
CA GLU A 227 67.93 -34.40 40.79
C GLU A 227 69.23 -34.24 40.00
N LEU A 228 69.17 -33.62 38.81
CA LEU A 228 70.34 -33.34 37.97
C LEU A 228 71.36 -32.46 38.69
N ASN A 229 70.92 -31.44 39.42
CA ASN A 229 71.79 -30.59 40.24
C ASN A 229 72.44 -31.37 41.39
N SER A 230 71.73 -32.30 42.04
CA SER A 230 72.29 -33.20 43.07
C SER A 230 73.38 -34.09 42.49
N SER A 231 73.08 -34.78 41.37
CA SER A 231 74.07 -35.62 40.68
C SER A 231 75.28 -34.82 40.18
N ARG A 232 75.09 -33.54 39.82
CA ARG A 232 76.19 -32.65 39.46
C ARG A 232 77.06 -32.29 40.66
N GLN A 233 76.47 -31.99 41.82
CA GLN A 233 77.21 -31.78 43.07
C GLN A 233 77.98 -33.03 43.50
N GLU A 234 77.37 -34.21 43.40
CA GLU A 234 78.03 -35.50 43.65
C GLU A 234 79.21 -35.71 42.71
N LEU A 235 79.06 -35.41 41.41
CA LEU A 235 80.14 -35.49 40.42
C LEU A 235 81.28 -34.52 40.75
N ASP A 236 80.99 -33.30 41.18
CA ASP A 236 82.01 -32.32 41.62
C ASP A 236 82.76 -32.82 42.87
N ILE A 237 82.05 -33.38 43.86
CA ILE A 237 82.65 -34.00 45.06
C ILE A 237 83.54 -35.19 44.69
N ILE A 238 83.07 -36.08 43.81
CA ILE A 238 83.84 -37.23 43.31
C ILE A 238 85.08 -36.74 42.54
N SER A 239 84.97 -35.67 41.75
CA SER A 239 86.07 -35.07 41.00
C SER A 239 87.13 -34.45 41.92
N LEU A 240 86.72 -33.76 42.98
CA LEU A 240 87.63 -33.26 44.02
C LEU A 240 88.34 -34.39 44.76
N LYS A 241 87.61 -35.47 45.10
CA LYS A 241 88.19 -36.67 45.73
C LYS A 241 89.19 -37.37 44.81
N LYS A 242 88.86 -37.51 43.51
CA LYS A 242 89.76 -38.01 42.47
C LYS A 242 91.05 -37.18 42.41
N LEU A 243 90.94 -35.85 42.30
CA LEU A 243 92.11 -34.94 42.27
C LEU A 243 92.94 -35.00 43.56
N SER A 244 92.35 -35.35 44.70
CA SER A 244 93.07 -35.57 45.95
C SER A 244 93.85 -36.89 45.93
N LEU A 245 93.20 -37.97 45.49
CA LEU A 245 93.84 -39.28 45.34
C LEU A 245 94.94 -39.28 44.26
N GLU A 246 94.77 -38.51 43.18
CA GLU A 246 95.81 -38.33 42.15
C GLU A 246 97.05 -37.60 42.71
N ARG A 247 96.85 -36.59 43.56
CA ARG A 247 97.95 -35.91 44.27
C ARG A 247 98.65 -36.83 45.27
N GLU A 248 97.89 -37.61 46.04
CA GLU A 248 98.44 -38.60 46.97
C GLU A 248 99.22 -39.70 46.23
N ASN A 249 98.67 -40.25 45.16
CA ASN A 249 99.32 -41.26 44.32
C ASN A 249 100.61 -40.72 43.69
N GLN A 250 100.60 -39.47 43.21
CA GLN A 250 101.81 -38.81 42.72
C GLN A 250 102.86 -38.61 43.83
N SER A 251 102.45 -38.28 45.06
CA SER A 251 103.35 -38.17 46.22
C SER A 251 103.92 -39.52 46.67
N LEU A 252 103.12 -40.58 46.63
CA LEU A 252 103.56 -41.95 46.89
C LEU A 252 104.53 -42.42 45.82
N LYS A 253 104.31 -42.04 44.55
CA LYS A 253 105.20 -42.34 43.43
C LYS A 253 106.54 -41.62 43.56
N THR A 254 106.59 -40.35 43.97
CA THR A 254 107.87 -39.66 44.24
C THR A 254 108.59 -40.25 45.44
N SER A 255 107.87 -40.57 46.53
CA SER A 255 108.47 -41.22 47.71
C SER A 255 109.00 -42.63 47.40
N LEU A 256 108.31 -43.39 46.52
CA LEU A 256 108.80 -44.66 46.00
C LEU A 256 110.10 -44.46 45.20
N GLN A 257 110.17 -43.47 44.30
CA GLN A 257 111.38 -43.16 43.54
C GLN A 257 112.55 -42.72 44.44
N GLU A 258 112.30 -41.93 45.48
CA GLU A 258 113.30 -41.58 46.49
C GLU A 258 113.80 -42.82 47.24
N SER A 259 112.89 -43.72 47.62
CA SER A 259 113.21 -45.00 48.27
C SER A 259 113.98 -45.95 47.35
N GLU A 260 113.62 -46.03 46.06
CA GLU A 260 114.34 -46.79 45.03
C GLU A 260 115.76 -46.25 44.80
N LEU A 261 115.95 -44.93 44.78
CA LEU A 261 117.26 -44.29 44.69
C LEU A 261 118.10 -44.50 45.95
N ALA A 262 117.49 -44.43 47.14
CA ALA A 262 118.14 -44.74 48.40
C ALA A 262 118.54 -46.22 48.47
N LEU A 263 117.67 -47.13 48.01
CA LEU A 263 117.95 -48.56 47.90
C LEU A 263 119.06 -48.85 46.89
N ALA A 264 119.07 -48.20 45.73
CA ALA A 264 120.15 -48.33 44.75
C ALA A 264 121.50 -47.85 45.32
N SER A 265 121.50 -46.74 46.07
CA SER A 265 122.68 -46.22 46.77
C SER A 265 123.16 -47.16 47.88
N ALA A 266 122.23 -47.75 48.63
CA ALA A 266 122.51 -48.77 49.64
C ALA A 266 123.06 -50.06 48.99
N GLN A 267 122.46 -50.53 47.89
CA GLN A 267 122.96 -51.68 47.11
C GLN A 267 124.35 -51.41 46.54
N GLN A 268 124.65 -50.21 46.05
CA GLN A 268 125.98 -49.84 45.59
C GLN A 268 126.99 -49.84 46.75
N SER A 269 126.57 -49.39 47.93
CA SER A 269 127.38 -49.47 49.16
C SER A 269 127.59 -50.92 49.61
N CYS A 270 126.56 -51.77 49.57
CA CYS A 270 126.66 -53.20 49.84
C CYS A 270 127.61 -53.88 48.85
N ARG A 271 127.49 -53.61 47.54
CA ARG A 271 128.45 -54.12 46.53
C ARG A 271 129.87 -53.64 46.78
N HIS A 272 130.05 -52.40 47.24
CA HIS A 272 131.37 -51.90 47.65
C HIS A 272 131.92 -52.68 48.86
N TYR A 273 131.08 -52.96 49.88
CA TYR A 273 131.48 -53.77 51.03
C TYR A 273 131.66 -55.26 50.70
N GLU A 274 130.87 -55.84 49.78
CA GLU A 274 131.03 -57.19 49.24
C GLU A 274 132.33 -57.30 48.46
N ASN A 275 132.62 -56.35 47.57
CA ASN A 275 133.90 -56.28 46.87
C ASN A 275 135.06 -56.13 47.85
N LEU A 276 134.96 -55.25 48.84
CA LEU A 276 135.98 -55.08 49.88
C LEU A 276 136.15 -56.34 50.74
N SER A 277 135.06 -57.04 51.05
CA SER A 277 135.07 -58.32 51.78
C SER A 277 135.70 -59.43 50.94
N GLN A 278 135.39 -59.49 49.64
CA GLN A 278 136.00 -60.41 48.69
C GLN A 278 137.49 -60.08 48.51
N ASP A 279 137.87 -58.81 48.49
CA ASP A 279 139.26 -58.36 48.45
C ASP A 279 140.01 -58.76 49.73
N LEU A 280 139.36 -58.63 50.90
CA LEU A 280 139.88 -59.11 52.18
C LEU A 280 139.95 -60.64 52.25
N GLN A 281 139.00 -61.38 51.66
CA GLN A 281 139.07 -62.84 51.52
C GLN A 281 140.16 -63.27 50.54
N ASN A 282 140.34 -62.54 49.43
CA ASN A 282 141.40 -62.78 48.47
C ASN A 282 142.77 -62.51 49.11
N LYS A 283 142.90 -61.40 49.87
CA LYS A 283 144.08 -61.09 50.69
C LYS A 283 144.29 -62.14 51.78
N LEU A 284 143.25 -62.60 52.48
CA LEU A 284 143.33 -63.68 53.46
C LEU A 284 143.79 -64.99 52.82
N HIS A 285 143.26 -65.35 51.66
CA HIS A 285 143.62 -66.56 50.93
C HIS A 285 145.01 -66.47 50.30
N SER A 286 145.43 -65.28 49.87
CA SER A 286 146.81 -65.00 49.45
C SER A 286 147.75 -65.10 50.65
N CYS A 287 147.47 -64.43 51.77
CA CYS A 287 148.17 -64.60 53.05
C CYS A 287 148.16 -66.04 53.55
N GLN A 288 147.13 -66.84 53.27
CA GLN A 288 147.06 -68.23 53.70
C GLN A 288 147.91 -69.15 52.80
N LYS A 289 147.94 -68.88 51.49
CA LYS A 289 148.89 -69.50 50.55
C LYS A 289 150.33 -69.07 50.83
N GLU A 290 150.55 -67.79 51.13
CA GLU A 290 151.83 -67.24 51.59
C GLU A 290 152.21 -67.78 52.97
N ALA A 291 151.28 -68.04 53.88
CA ALA A 291 151.58 -68.69 55.17
C ALA A 291 151.90 -70.18 54.99
N GLN A 292 151.24 -70.87 54.07
CA GLN A 292 151.50 -72.28 53.77
C GLN A 292 152.82 -72.45 52.98
N ALA A 293 153.12 -71.53 52.06
CA ALA A 293 154.42 -71.41 51.41
C ALA A 293 155.49 -70.89 52.39
N SER A 294 155.15 -70.01 53.32
CA SER A 294 156.06 -69.56 54.39
C SER A 294 156.35 -70.67 55.37
N HIS A 295 155.48 -71.65 55.58
CA HIS A 295 155.76 -72.80 56.43
C HIS A 295 156.80 -73.73 55.78
N SER A 296 156.64 -74.05 54.48
CA SER A 296 157.64 -74.81 53.72
C SER A 296 158.93 -74.02 53.43
N HIS A 297 158.84 -72.69 53.31
CA HIS A 297 160.02 -71.84 53.24
C HIS A 297 160.71 -71.68 54.61
N HIS A 298 160.02 -71.62 55.74
CA HIS A 298 160.64 -71.47 57.07
C HIS A 298 161.57 -72.66 57.41
N GLU A 299 161.20 -73.87 56.97
CA GLU A 299 162.04 -75.08 57.09
C GLU A 299 163.29 -75.05 56.17
N ALA A 300 163.29 -74.25 55.10
CA ALA A 300 164.41 -74.09 54.16
C ALA A 300 165.19 -72.75 54.31
N PHE A 301 164.58 -71.72 54.91
CA PHE A 301 165.04 -70.33 54.95
C PHE A 301 165.74 -69.98 56.27
N MET A 302 165.50 -70.71 57.36
CA MET A 302 166.42 -70.71 58.52
C MET A 302 167.84 -71.21 58.17
N LYS A 303 168.08 -71.58 56.91
CA LYS A 303 169.38 -71.99 56.36
C LYS A 303 170.13 -70.90 55.58
N ASN A 304 169.53 -69.73 55.32
CA ASN A 304 170.23 -68.54 54.82
C ASN A 304 169.45 -67.26 55.17
N VAL A 305 170.11 -66.37 55.88
CA VAL A 305 169.60 -65.11 56.47
C VAL A 305 169.47 -64.00 55.40
N GLU A 306 168.89 -62.87 55.79
CA GLU A 306 169.36 -61.50 55.47
C GLU A 306 168.46 -60.60 54.54
N ALA A 307 167.96 -59.51 55.15
CA ALA A 307 167.64 -58.18 54.58
C ALA A 307 166.27 -57.82 53.89
N LEU A 308 165.51 -56.95 54.58
CA LEU A 308 164.74 -55.76 54.12
C LEU A 308 163.40 -55.98 53.32
N LEU A 309 162.20 -55.60 53.81
CA LEU A 309 161.51 -54.27 53.99
C LEU A 309 160.59 -53.83 52.80
N GLU A 310 159.32 -53.47 53.14
CA GLU A 310 158.52 -52.25 52.76
C GLU A 310 158.27 -51.85 51.26
N ASP A 311 157.26 -51.05 50.85
CA ASP A 311 155.89 -50.68 51.33
C ASP A 311 155.12 -49.81 50.24
N GLU A 312 153.79 -49.70 50.36
CA GLU A 312 152.88 -48.54 50.06
C GLU A 312 152.64 -47.79 48.69
N SER A 313 151.60 -46.93 48.69
CA SER A 313 151.18 -45.82 47.75
C SER A 313 150.04 -46.07 46.71
N ARG A 314 149.41 -45.07 46.02
CA ARG A 314 148.45 -43.98 46.45
C ARG A 314 147.62 -43.43 45.19
N PRO A 315 146.64 -42.46 45.27
CA PRO A 315 145.45 -42.33 44.36
C PRO A 315 145.26 -40.98 43.56
N LEU A 316 144.14 -40.76 42.81
CA LEU A 316 143.34 -39.48 42.73
C LEU A 316 141.98 -39.50 41.91
N GLN A 317 141.35 -38.34 41.62
CA GLN A 317 139.89 -38.04 41.54
C GLN A 317 139.55 -36.84 40.59
N HIS A 318 138.31 -36.62 40.06
CA HIS A 318 137.61 -35.27 39.97
C HIS A 318 136.19 -35.16 39.30
N THR A 319 135.63 -33.94 39.38
CA THR A 319 134.25 -33.40 39.18
C THR A 319 134.15 -32.33 38.06
N GLN A 320 133.02 -31.71 37.64
CA GLN A 320 131.55 -32.00 37.55
C GLN A 320 130.79 -30.69 37.15
N SER A 321 129.84 -30.70 36.19
CA SER A 321 128.93 -29.55 35.88
C SER A 321 127.74 -29.94 34.96
N ASP A 322 126.73 -29.06 34.85
CA ASP A 322 125.69 -28.98 33.79
C ASP A 322 124.42 -29.88 33.87
N LEU A 323 123.61 -29.70 34.93
CA LEU A 323 122.26 -30.31 35.04
C LEU A 323 121.13 -29.33 35.45
N LEU A 324 121.21 -28.06 35.01
CA LEU A 324 120.35 -26.96 35.50
C LEU A 324 119.62 -26.13 34.41
N LYS A 325 119.24 -26.74 33.27
CA LYS A 325 118.55 -26.04 32.16
C LYS A 325 117.24 -26.68 31.64
N ALA A 326 116.82 -27.83 32.14
CA ALA A 326 115.69 -28.59 31.56
C ALA A 326 114.30 -28.31 32.18
N LEU A 327 114.23 -27.75 33.41
CA LEU A 327 112.99 -27.81 34.20
C LEU A 327 111.99 -26.64 33.99
N THR A 328 112.38 -25.55 33.32
CA THR A 328 111.64 -24.28 33.36
C THR A 328 110.62 -24.11 32.21
N ALA A 329 110.58 -25.00 31.22
CA ALA A 329 109.80 -24.80 29.98
C ALA A 329 108.32 -25.24 30.04
N LEU A 330 107.93 -26.13 30.98
CA LEU A 330 106.60 -26.76 30.95
C LEU A 330 105.47 -25.93 31.60
N CYS A 331 105.78 -25.06 32.57
CA CYS A 331 104.76 -24.32 33.34
C CYS A 331 103.96 -23.24 32.57
N ASN A 332 104.37 -22.88 31.35
CA ASN A 332 103.78 -21.74 30.62
C ASN A 332 102.72 -22.14 29.57
N ARG A 333 102.55 -23.43 29.26
CA ARG A 333 101.66 -23.90 28.18
C ARG A 333 100.22 -24.19 28.65
N GLU A 334 100.01 -24.37 29.94
CA GLU A 334 98.73 -24.81 30.51
C GLU A 334 97.78 -23.63 30.81
N LYS A 335 98.33 -22.48 31.23
CA LYS A 335 97.55 -21.26 31.56
C LYS A 335 96.91 -20.57 30.35
N SER A 336 97.35 -20.84 29.13
CA SER A 336 96.77 -20.23 27.91
C SER A 336 95.50 -20.96 27.43
N ALA A 337 95.43 -22.28 27.57
CA ALA A 337 94.30 -23.08 27.08
C ALA A 337 93.02 -22.87 27.90
N GLN A 338 93.15 -22.70 29.21
CA GLN A 338 92.01 -22.51 30.12
C GLN A 338 91.32 -21.14 29.93
N LYS A 339 92.03 -20.15 29.40
CA LYS A 339 91.49 -18.79 29.17
C LYS A 339 90.64 -18.72 27.90
N SER A 340 90.99 -19.47 26.85
CA SER A 340 90.21 -19.56 25.62
C SER A 340 88.89 -20.34 25.76
N GLN A 341 88.80 -21.26 26.72
CA GLN A 341 87.59 -22.07 26.91
C GLN A 341 86.43 -21.24 27.50
N LEU A 342 86.70 -20.46 28.55
CA LEU A 342 85.72 -19.55 29.16
C LEU A 342 85.21 -18.49 28.18
N GLU A 343 86.05 -18.02 27.26
CA GLU A 343 85.65 -17.06 26.22
C GLU A 343 84.68 -17.69 25.20
N MET A 344 84.87 -18.96 24.85
CA MET A 344 83.97 -19.70 23.95
C MET A 344 82.63 -20.06 24.61
N GLU A 345 82.63 -20.38 25.91
CA GLU A 345 81.41 -20.61 26.68
C GLU A 345 80.55 -19.33 26.80
N GLY A 346 81.19 -18.17 27.01
CA GLY A 346 80.51 -16.87 26.99
C GLY A 346 79.84 -16.56 25.65
N ARG A 347 80.56 -16.76 24.52
CA ARG A 347 80.01 -16.57 23.17
C ARG A 347 78.85 -17.53 22.86
N LEU A 348 78.88 -18.76 23.38
CA LEU A 348 77.78 -19.72 23.24
C LEU A 348 76.51 -19.29 24.00
N ALA A 349 76.67 -18.71 25.20
CA ALA A 349 75.54 -18.17 25.95
C ALA A 349 74.92 -16.96 25.23
N GLU A 350 75.75 -16.05 24.72
CA GLU A 350 75.31 -14.85 23.99
C GLU A 350 74.56 -15.21 22.69
N VAL A 351 75.07 -16.15 21.88
CA VAL A 351 74.38 -16.63 20.67
C VAL A 351 73.05 -17.31 21.00
N LYS A 352 72.96 -18.03 22.12
CA LYS A 352 71.71 -18.65 22.57
C LYS A 352 70.66 -17.61 22.97
N GLU A 353 71.06 -16.54 23.64
CA GLU A 353 70.17 -15.44 24.03
C GLU A 353 69.74 -14.59 22.82
N GLN A 354 70.65 -14.35 21.87
CA GLN A 354 70.32 -13.72 20.59
C GLN A 354 69.29 -14.56 19.80
N LEU A 355 69.42 -15.90 19.80
CA LEU A 355 68.47 -16.80 19.15
C LEU A 355 67.08 -16.79 19.82
N SER A 356 66.98 -16.69 21.14
CA SER A 356 65.67 -16.54 21.81
C SER A 356 65.02 -15.19 21.51
N ARG A 357 65.78 -14.10 21.57
CA ARG A 357 65.28 -12.76 21.18
C ARG A 357 64.82 -12.74 19.72
N HIS A 358 65.56 -13.38 18.81
CA HIS A 358 65.15 -13.50 17.40
C HIS A 358 63.83 -14.29 17.24
N LYS A 359 63.66 -15.39 17.97
CA LYS A 359 62.39 -16.16 17.95
C LYS A 359 61.22 -15.38 18.50
N GLU A 360 61.40 -14.64 19.60
CA GLU A 360 60.35 -13.77 20.14
C GLU A 360 59.98 -12.64 19.18
N HIS A 361 60.98 -11.99 18.55
CA HIS A 361 60.74 -11.00 17.51
C HIS A 361 60.01 -11.59 16.31
N GLN A 362 60.42 -12.77 15.83
CA GLN A 362 59.77 -13.48 14.73
C GLN A 362 58.30 -13.79 15.07
N SER A 363 58.00 -14.43 16.21
CA SER A 363 56.62 -14.70 16.60
C SER A 363 55.82 -13.43 16.93
N SER A 364 56.46 -12.32 17.29
CA SER A 364 55.79 -11.01 17.36
C SER A 364 55.45 -10.45 15.98
N SER A 365 56.26 -10.75 14.96
CA SER A 365 56.03 -10.36 13.57
C SER A 365 54.92 -11.19 12.95
N GLU A 366 54.95 -12.51 13.12
CA GLU A 366 53.93 -13.46 12.65
C GLU A 366 52.54 -13.11 13.22
N ARG A 367 52.45 -12.71 14.50
CA ARG A 367 51.19 -12.21 15.09
C ARG A 367 50.70 -10.91 14.43
N ARG A 368 51.58 -9.93 14.20
CA ARG A 368 51.20 -8.68 13.51
C ARG A 368 50.78 -8.94 12.06
N GLU A 369 51.42 -9.88 11.38
CA GLU A 369 51.06 -10.29 10.03
C GLU A 369 49.66 -10.93 10.01
N GLN A 370 49.36 -11.81 10.96
CA GLN A 370 48.03 -12.40 11.11
C GLN A 370 46.96 -11.34 11.44
N GLU A 371 47.24 -10.42 12.38
CA GLU A 371 46.37 -9.28 12.70
C GLU A 371 46.10 -8.39 11.48
N LEU A 372 47.11 -8.15 10.64
CA LEU A 372 46.96 -7.39 9.39
C LEU A 372 46.15 -8.16 8.35
N LEU A 373 46.35 -9.47 8.20
CA LEU A 373 45.56 -10.31 7.29
C LEU A 373 44.09 -10.36 7.68
N ASP A 374 43.80 -10.51 8.97
CA ASP A 374 42.42 -10.53 9.46
C ASP A 374 41.78 -9.13 9.39
N ARG A 375 42.57 -8.04 9.56
CA ARG A 375 42.10 -6.68 9.29
C ARG A 375 41.80 -6.46 7.80
N ILE A 376 42.64 -6.95 6.89
CA ILE A 376 42.41 -6.86 5.44
C ILE A 376 41.10 -7.56 5.07
N LYS A 377 40.88 -8.80 5.51
CA LYS A 377 39.60 -9.51 5.28
C LYS A 377 38.39 -8.72 5.78
N SER A 378 38.47 -8.17 7.00
CA SER A 378 37.36 -7.36 7.54
C SER A 378 37.06 -6.12 6.67
N LEU A 379 38.09 -5.50 6.09
CA LEU A 379 37.93 -4.35 5.18
C LEU A 379 37.42 -4.77 3.81
N GLU A 380 37.76 -5.97 3.32
CA GLU A 380 37.19 -6.56 2.11
C GLU A 380 35.70 -6.87 2.29
N ASP A 381 35.28 -7.43 3.44
CA ASP A 381 33.88 -7.66 3.79
C ASP A 381 33.09 -6.34 3.97
N GLU A 382 33.67 -5.34 4.65
CA GLU A 382 33.11 -3.98 4.75
C GLU A 382 32.94 -3.34 3.36
N LEU A 383 33.90 -3.53 2.44
CA LEU A 383 33.84 -2.99 1.07
C LEU A 383 32.80 -3.72 0.21
N LEU A 384 32.71 -5.04 0.30
CA LEU A 384 31.72 -5.85 -0.41
C LEU A 384 30.30 -5.48 0.02
N THR A 385 30.06 -5.39 1.33
CA THR A 385 28.76 -4.97 1.86
C THR A 385 28.42 -3.53 1.46
N ALA A 386 29.37 -2.59 1.52
CA ALA A 386 29.19 -1.23 1.02
C ALA A 386 28.85 -1.18 -0.49
N GLY A 387 29.44 -2.08 -1.29
CA GLY A 387 29.11 -2.28 -2.69
C GLY A 387 27.65 -2.67 -2.90
N VAL A 388 27.17 -3.69 -2.17
CA VAL A 388 25.76 -4.13 -2.22
C VAL A 388 24.79 -3.01 -1.84
N TRP A 389 25.09 -2.25 -0.77
CA TRP A 389 24.27 -1.09 -0.38
C TRP A 389 24.22 -0.01 -1.45
N LYS A 390 25.37 0.32 -2.06
CA LYS A 390 25.48 1.30 -3.14
C LYS A 390 24.67 0.86 -4.38
N ASP A 391 24.73 -0.41 -4.74
CA ASP A 391 23.98 -0.96 -5.87
C ASP A 391 22.48 -0.98 -5.60
N GLY A 392 22.05 -1.30 -4.37
CA GLY A 392 20.64 -1.18 -3.95
C GLY A 392 20.12 0.26 -4.10
N MET A 393 20.85 1.23 -3.54
CA MET A 393 20.51 2.66 -3.66
C MET A 393 20.52 3.14 -5.12
N ASN A 394 21.41 2.63 -5.97
CA ASN A 394 21.44 2.95 -7.39
C ASN A 394 20.25 2.32 -8.14
N GLN A 395 19.86 1.09 -7.82
CA GLN A 395 18.65 0.46 -8.38
C GLN A 395 17.38 1.26 -8.02
N ASP A 396 17.25 1.71 -6.77
CA ASP A 396 16.12 2.53 -6.35
C ASP A 396 16.13 3.90 -7.02
N LYS A 397 17.29 4.57 -7.12
CA LYS A 397 17.44 5.79 -7.94
C LYS A 397 16.95 5.59 -9.38
N GLN A 398 17.29 4.46 -10.01
CA GLN A 398 16.82 4.12 -11.37
C GLN A 398 15.33 3.76 -11.43
N ARG A 399 14.71 3.30 -10.34
CA ARG A 399 13.24 3.17 -10.24
C ARG A 399 12.59 4.56 -10.17
N TYR A 400 13.06 5.43 -9.29
CA TYR A 400 12.52 6.79 -9.14
C TYR A 400 12.65 7.64 -10.41
N LEU A 401 13.80 7.58 -11.10
CA LEU A 401 13.97 8.29 -12.38
C LEU A 401 12.96 7.83 -13.45
N ARG A 402 12.74 6.51 -13.60
CA ARG A 402 11.73 5.97 -14.52
C ARG A 402 10.31 6.37 -14.15
N LEU A 403 9.96 6.45 -12.86
CA LEU A 403 8.66 6.95 -12.42
C LEU A 403 8.46 8.43 -12.79
N VAL A 404 9.47 9.28 -12.56
CA VAL A 404 9.44 10.70 -12.95
C VAL A 404 9.37 10.87 -14.47
N GLU A 405 10.02 10.00 -15.25
CA GLU A 405 9.89 9.96 -16.71
C GLU A 405 8.46 9.63 -17.16
N GLN A 406 7.87 8.56 -16.61
CA GLN A 406 6.49 8.18 -16.91
C GLN A 406 5.49 9.27 -16.52
N LEU A 407 5.66 9.92 -15.36
CA LEU A 407 4.81 11.04 -14.95
C LEU A 407 4.96 12.24 -15.88
N SER A 408 6.19 12.58 -16.30
CA SER A 408 6.45 13.65 -17.27
C SER A 408 5.71 13.40 -18.59
N GLU A 409 5.77 12.15 -19.10
CA GLU A 409 5.10 11.76 -20.34
C GLU A 409 3.57 11.81 -20.21
N LYS A 410 3.01 11.21 -19.14
CA LYS A 410 1.56 11.15 -18.93
C LYS A 410 0.93 12.52 -18.72
N LEU A 411 1.59 13.42 -18.01
CA LEU A 411 1.12 14.79 -17.78
C LEU A 411 1.50 15.76 -18.91
N LYS A 412 2.24 15.27 -19.93
CA LYS A 412 2.75 16.03 -21.07
C LYS A 412 3.51 17.28 -20.61
N VAL A 413 4.45 17.08 -19.68
CA VAL A 413 5.40 18.11 -19.22
C VAL A 413 6.40 18.37 -20.35
N ASP A 414 6.71 19.64 -20.62
CA ASP A 414 7.48 20.06 -21.78
C ASP A 414 8.87 19.40 -21.86
N ARG A 415 9.34 19.14 -23.08
CA ARG A 415 10.67 18.52 -23.30
C ARG A 415 11.81 19.32 -22.69
N VAL A 416 11.70 20.65 -22.63
CA VAL A 416 12.68 21.53 -21.98
C VAL A 416 12.81 21.23 -20.47
N ALA A 417 11.74 20.76 -19.82
CA ALA A 417 11.77 20.34 -18.42
C ALA A 417 12.26 18.89 -18.22
N ALA A 418 12.39 18.09 -19.28
CA ALA A 418 13.02 16.78 -19.21
C ALA A 418 14.57 16.86 -19.07
N ASP A 419 15.16 17.94 -19.60
CA ASP A 419 16.60 18.26 -19.50
C ASP A 419 16.97 18.95 -18.17
N LEU A 420 15.99 19.27 -17.31
CA LEU A 420 16.21 19.86 -15.99
C LEU A 420 16.57 18.80 -14.93
N GLY A 421 17.29 19.22 -13.90
CA GLY A 421 17.60 18.38 -12.73
C GLY A 421 16.34 17.86 -12.04
N PHE A 422 16.48 16.71 -11.34
CA PHE A 422 15.38 15.94 -10.75
C PHE A 422 14.36 16.80 -9.98
N ASP A 423 14.82 17.69 -9.09
CA ASP A 423 13.96 18.52 -8.26
C ASP A 423 13.12 19.51 -9.09
N MET A 424 13.74 20.16 -10.06
CA MET A 424 13.06 21.09 -10.97
C MET A 424 12.06 20.37 -11.89
N ARG A 425 12.37 19.13 -12.29
CA ARG A 425 11.47 18.28 -13.07
C ARG A 425 10.26 17.82 -12.25
N LEU A 426 10.45 17.53 -10.96
CA LEU A 426 9.37 17.22 -10.04
C LEU A 426 8.46 18.44 -9.81
N GLU A 427 9.03 19.63 -9.65
CA GLU A 427 8.27 20.89 -9.52
C GLU A 427 7.47 21.20 -10.80
N ALA A 428 8.05 20.96 -11.97
CA ALA A 428 7.35 21.07 -13.26
C ALA A 428 6.18 20.06 -13.39
N ILE A 429 6.33 18.84 -12.85
CA ILE A 429 5.26 17.85 -12.77
C ILE A 429 4.13 18.32 -11.85
N LEU A 430 4.46 18.82 -10.65
CA LEU A 430 3.47 19.27 -9.65
C LEU A 430 2.67 20.47 -10.17
N THR A 431 3.35 21.52 -10.66
CA THR A 431 2.71 22.71 -11.23
C THR A 431 1.83 22.37 -12.44
N ARG A 432 2.24 21.40 -13.28
CA ARG A 432 1.43 20.90 -14.40
C ARG A 432 0.20 20.13 -13.94
N ALA A 433 0.32 19.29 -12.91
CA ALA A 433 -0.81 18.56 -12.35
C ALA A 433 -1.86 19.51 -11.73
N GLU A 434 -1.43 20.52 -10.98
CA GLU A 434 -2.33 21.56 -10.47
C GLU A 434 -3.03 22.34 -11.60
N GLN A 435 -2.29 22.68 -12.67
CA GLN A 435 -2.86 23.38 -13.82
C GLN A 435 -3.96 22.54 -14.49
N LEU A 436 -3.74 21.24 -14.68
CA LEU A 436 -4.73 20.33 -15.25
C LEU A 436 -5.97 20.21 -14.35
N SER A 437 -5.78 20.09 -13.03
CA SER A 437 -6.89 20.05 -12.07
C SER A 437 -7.73 21.34 -12.09
N ARG A 438 -7.08 22.51 -12.18
CA ARG A 438 -7.77 23.81 -12.35
C ARG A 438 -8.55 23.87 -13.67
N GLN A 439 -7.97 23.39 -14.77
CA GLN A 439 -8.60 23.35 -16.09
C GLN A 439 -9.85 22.45 -16.11
N GLU A 440 -9.76 21.26 -15.52
CA GLU A 440 -10.90 20.35 -15.36
C GLU A 440 -12.00 20.99 -14.49
N GLY A 441 -11.64 21.61 -13.36
CA GLY A 441 -12.57 22.35 -12.51
C GLY A 441 -13.32 23.48 -13.25
N THR A 442 -12.62 24.24 -14.09
CA THR A 442 -13.27 25.27 -14.94
C THR A 442 -14.19 24.66 -15.99
N ALA A 443 -13.78 23.59 -16.68
CA ALA A 443 -14.60 22.92 -17.69
C ALA A 443 -15.87 22.29 -17.10
N LEU A 444 -15.77 21.71 -15.89
CA LEU A 444 -16.93 21.20 -15.14
C LEU A 444 -17.89 22.32 -14.72
N LEU A 445 -17.36 23.47 -14.28
CA LEU A 445 -18.18 24.63 -13.95
C LEU A 445 -18.90 25.18 -15.19
N GLU A 446 -18.20 25.33 -16.31
CA GLU A 446 -18.79 25.75 -17.59
C GLU A 446 -19.89 24.80 -18.04
N SER A 447 -19.61 23.48 -18.08
CA SER A 447 -20.61 22.44 -18.40
C SER A 447 -21.84 22.53 -17.48
N LYS A 448 -21.64 22.68 -16.17
CA LYS A 448 -22.73 22.88 -15.19
C LYS A 448 -23.54 24.15 -15.48
N THR A 449 -22.92 25.27 -15.84
CA THR A 449 -23.64 26.49 -16.22
C THR A 449 -24.40 26.33 -17.54
N GLN A 450 -23.84 25.62 -18.53
CA GLN A 450 -24.52 25.30 -19.78
C GLN A 450 -25.77 24.44 -19.52
N ILE A 451 -25.65 23.40 -18.69
CA ILE A 451 -26.78 22.55 -18.26
C ILE A 451 -27.88 23.39 -17.60
N TYR A 452 -27.56 24.27 -16.64
CA TYR A 452 -28.56 25.17 -16.04
C TYR A 452 -29.19 26.13 -17.06
N SER A 453 -28.42 26.63 -18.03
CA SER A 453 -28.96 27.49 -19.09
C SER A 453 -29.93 26.75 -20.01
N LEU A 454 -29.66 25.47 -20.32
CA LEU A 454 -30.52 24.60 -21.10
C LEU A 454 -31.77 24.19 -20.31
N GLN A 455 -31.63 23.85 -19.03
CA GLN A 455 -32.75 23.58 -18.13
C GLN A 455 -33.69 24.79 -18.02
N ARG A 456 -33.14 26.01 -17.93
CA ARG A 456 -33.95 27.24 -17.94
C ARG A 456 -34.68 27.43 -19.27
N LYS A 457 -33.98 27.33 -20.41
CA LYS A 457 -34.62 27.40 -21.74
C LYS A 457 -35.71 26.34 -21.93
N LEU A 458 -35.53 25.14 -21.39
CA LEU A 458 -36.51 24.06 -21.42
C LEU A 458 -37.72 24.37 -20.54
N LEU A 459 -37.52 24.95 -19.35
CA LEU A 459 -38.59 25.42 -18.47
C LEU A 459 -39.38 26.59 -19.09
N ASP A 460 -38.68 27.55 -19.71
CA ASP A 460 -39.28 28.67 -20.42
C ASP A 460 -40.14 28.16 -21.60
N PHE A 461 -39.59 27.25 -22.42
CA PHE A 461 -40.31 26.59 -23.51
C PHE A 461 -41.53 25.80 -23.02
N TYR A 462 -41.36 24.99 -21.97
CA TYR A 462 -42.44 24.22 -21.35
C TYR A 462 -43.56 25.16 -20.87
N THR A 463 -43.21 26.28 -20.23
CA THR A 463 -44.17 27.29 -19.75
C THR A 463 -44.96 27.90 -20.91
N VAL A 464 -44.30 28.29 -22.00
CA VAL A 464 -44.96 28.80 -23.21
C VAL A 464 -45.89 27.74 -23.82
N VAL A 465 -45.45 26.49 -23.91
CA VAL A 465 -46.28 25.38 -24.41
C VAL A 465 -47.50 25.15 -23.52
N THR A 466 -47.37 25.12 -22.19
CA THR A 466 -48.52 24.96 -21.29
C THR A 466 -49.51 26.13 -21.39
N GLN A 467 -49.03 27.36 -21.60
CA GLN A 467 -49.88 28.52 -21.86
C GLN A 467 -50.62 28.40 -23.21
N MET A 468 -49.94 28.02 -24.29
CA MET A 468 -50.56 27.80 -25.60
C MET A 468 -51.60 26.66 -25.58
N LEU A 469 -51.42 25.68 -24.71
CA LEU A 469 -52.36 24.55 -24.51
C LEU A 469 -53.51 24.89 -23.54
N GLY A 470 -53.59 26.12 -23.03
CA GLY A 470 -54.65 26.55 -22.12
C GLY A 470 -54.66 25.80 -20.79
N VAL A 471 -53.47 25.45 -20.26
CA VAL A 471 -53.35 24.72 -18.99
C VAL A 471 -52.82 25.67 -17.91
N ASP A 472 -53.65 25.94 -16.90
CA ASP A 472 -53.29 26.83 -15.80
C ASP A 472 -52.04 26.33 -15.07
N CYS A 473 -51.00 27.16 -15.05
CA CYS A 473 -49.62 26.75 -14.73
C CYS A 473 -49.36 26.59 -13.21
N THR A 474 -50.38 26.33 -12.39
CA THR A 474 -50.27 26.24 -10.93
C THR A 474 -49.80 24.89 -10.40
N GLY A 475 -49.47 23.93 -11.28
CA GLY A 475 -48.87 22.65 -10.90
C GLY A 475 -48.10 22.00 -12.06
N CYS A 476 -47.12 21.17 -11.74
CA CYS A 476 -46.37 20.39 -12.74
C CYS A 476 -47.32 19.45 -13.51
N VAL A 477 -47.65 19.80 -14.75
CA VAL A 477 -48.39 18.92 -15.66
C VAL A 477 -47.44 17.80 -16.12
N PRO A 478 -47.72 16.52 -15.87
CA PRO A 478 -46.82 15.45 -16.28
C PRO A 478 -46.55 15.47 -17.78
N ASN A 479 -45.30 15.24 -18.20
CA ASN A 479 -44.87 15.36 -19.61
C ASN A 479 -45.77 14.58 -20.59
N TYR A 480 -46.31 13.42 -20.17
CA TYR A 480 -47.21 12.62 -21.01
C TYR A 480 -48.55 13.32 -21.33
N GLU A 481 -49.04 14.19 -20.46
CA GLU A 481 -50.31 14.91 -20.66
C GLU A 481 -50.12 16.12 -21.59
N VAL A 482 -48.97 16.80 -21.48
CA VAL A 482 -48.56 17.85 -22.44
C VAL A 482 -48.38 17.23 -23.84
N LEU A 483 -47.68 16.09 -23.93
CA LEU A 483 -47.50 15.35 -25.19
C LEU A 483 -48.84 14.89 -25.78
N ARG A 484 -49.73 14.31 -24.97
CA ARG A 484 -51.07 13.89 -25.40
C ARG A 484 -51.90 15.05 -25.97
N ARG A 485 -51.87 16.24 -25.35
CA ARG A 485 -52.60 17.41 -25.86
C ARG A 485 -51.99 17.98 -27.14
N LEU A 486 -50.66 17.99 -27.24
CA LEU A 486 -49.97 18.33 -28.49
C LEU A 486 -50.31 17.35 -29.62
N GLU A 487 -50.35 16.05 -29.31
CA GLU A 487 -50.72 15.00 -30.26
C GLU A 487 -52.16 15.17 -30.77
N VAL A 488 -53.12 15.45 -29.88
CA VAL A 488 -54.51 15.78 -30.27
C VAL A 488 -54.60 17.06 -31.12
N LEU A 489 -53.79 18.08 -30.84
CA LEU A 489 -53.74 19.30 -31.65
C LEU A 489 -53.10 19.08 -33.03
N LEU A 490 -52.05 18.26 -33.10
CA LEU A 490 -51.43 17.87 -34.36
C LEU A 490 -52.38 17.01 -35.20
N GLN A 491 -53.07 16.05 -34.59
CA GLN A 491 -54.09 15.22 -35.23
C GLN A 491 -55.28 16.06 -35.72
N SER A 492 -55.79 17.01 -34.93
CA SER A 492 -56.90 17.88 -35.36
C SER A 492 -56.55 18.76 -36.56
N ARG A 493 -55.29 19.19 -36.71
CA ARG A 493 -54.81 19.87 -37.93
C ARG A 493 -54.67 18.93 -39.14
N HIS A 494 -54.40 17.64 -38.94
CA HIS A 494 -54.39 16.66 -40.04
C HIS A 494 -55.81 16.30 -40.54
N CYS A 495 -56.86 16.63 -39.80
CA CYS A 495 -58.25 16.43 -40.22
C CYS A 495 -58.83 17.55 -41.12
N HIS A 496 -58.06 18.60 -41.42
CA HIS A 496 -58.52 19.74 -42.23
C HIS A 496 -57.68 19.99 -43.50
N CYS A 497 -57.63 18.99 -44.39
CA CYS A 497 -57.31 19.17 -45.81
C CYS A 497 -58.21 18.28 -46.68
N PRO A 498 -59.15 18.85 -47.47
CA PRO A 498 -59.82 18.13 -48.55
C PRO A 498 -58.83 17.84 -49.68
N ALA A 499 -58.91 16.65 -50.27
CA ALA A 499 -57.95 16.21 -51.28
C ALA A 499 -58.10 16.93 -52.63
N HIS A 500 -56.98 17.30 -53.25
CA HIS A 500 -56.87 17.37 -54.72
C HIS A 500 -55.43 17.11 -55.22
N LEU A 501 -55.20 15.86 -55.64
CA LEU A 501 -54.65 15.49 -56.95
C LEU A 501 -53.50 16.36 -57.55
N HIS A 502 -52.24 15.95 -57.39
CA HIS A 502 -51.44 15.45 -58.53
C HIS A 502 -50.09 14.82 -58.14
N GLN A 503 -49.54 14.13 -59.14
CA GLN A 503 -48.37 13.27 -59.15
C GLN A 503 -47.06 14.07 -59.35
N HIS A 504 -45.92 13.39 -59.11
CA HIS A 504 -44.54 13.72 -59.54
C HIS A 504 -43.60 14.60 -58.69
N HIS A 505 -42.34 14.17 -58.72
CA HIS A 505 -41.07 14.83 -58.34
C HIS A 505 -40.71 15.04 -56.86
N ALA A 506 -39.79 14.19 -56.38
CA ALA A 506 -38.63 14.67 -55.62
C ALA A 506 -37.81 15.62 -56.55
N PRO A 507 -37.13 16.67 -56.04
CA PRO A 507 -35.91 16.43 -55.24
C PRO A 507 -35.48 17.51 -54.20
N HIS A 508 -34.47 17.12 -53.41
CA HIS A 508 -33.30 17.91 -52.95
C HIS A 508 -33.38 19.23 -52.13
N ILE A 509 -32.46 19.25 -51.15
CA ILE A 509 -31.70 20.39 -50.58
C ILE A 509 -32.45 21.33 -49.60
N TRP A 510 -31.96 21.32 -48.35
CA TRP A 510 -31.53 22.55 -47.66
C TRP A 510 -30.17 22.26 -46.99
N GLU A 511 -29.15 23.02 -47.35
CA GLU A 511 -27.80 22.94 -46.78
C GLU A 511 -27.60 23.96 -45.63
N ALA A 512 -26.58 23.68 -44.83
CA ALA A 512 -26.15 24.28 -43.56
C ALA A 512 -25.85 25.81 -43.59
N PRO A 513 -25.50 26.42 -42.43
CA PRO A 513 -24.15 26.30 -41.85
C PRO A 513 -24.16 25.98 -40.34
N GLY A 514 -23.10 25.50 -39.68
CA GLY A 514 -21.70 25.39 -40.10
C GLY A 514 -20.77 26.05 -39.08
N SER A 515 -20.29 25.31 -38.08
CA SER A 515 -19.08 25.68 -37.31
C SER A 515 -18.32 24.42 -36.88
N SER A 516 -17.12 24.25 -37.41
CA SER A 516 -16.29 23.06 -37.26
C SER A 516 -15.57 22.99 -35.92
N ILE A 517 -15.49 21.80 -35.31
CA ILE A 517 -14.30 21.36 -34.58
C ILE A 517 -13.96 19.94 -35.04
N ASN A 518 -12.74 19.76 -35.56
CA ASN A 518 -12.22 18.45 -35.97
C ASN A 518 -11.87 17.60 -34.74
N VAL A 519 -12.31 16.34 -34.73
CA VAL A 519 -11.60 15.25 -34.05
C VAL A 519 -11.52 14.06 -35.02
N THR A 520 -10.37 13.95 -35.68
CA THR A 520 -10.03 12.82 -36.56
C THR A 520 -9.33 11.71 -35.77
N HIS A 521 -9.59 10.45 -36.15
CA HIS A 521 -8.89 9.24 -35.72
C HIS A 521 -9.06 8.80 -34.26
N SER A 522 -10.17 8.13 -33.96
CA SER A 522 -10.18 7.01 -33.01
C SER A 522 -9.89 5.72 -33.79
N HIS A 523 -8.71 5.15 -33.62
CA HIS A 523 -8.43 3.79 -34.10
C HIS A 523 -9.16 2.78 -33.21
N GLU A 524 -9.89 1.88 -33.85
CA GLU A 524 -10.57 0.74 -33.23
C GLU A 524 -9.54 -0.16 -32.54
N PHE A 525 -9.59 -0.24 -31.19
CA PHE A 525 -8.63 -1.04 -30.42
C PHE A 525 -9.23 -2.41 -30.09
N GLN A 526 -8.75 -3.40 -30.83
CA GLN A 526 -9.04 -4.82 -30.64
C GLN A 526 -8.37 -5.33 -29.34
N PRO A 527 -9.04 -6.11 -28.48
CA PRO A 527 -8.39 -6.67 -27.29
C PRO A 527 -7.44 -7.81 -27.68
N GLN A 528 -6.13 -7.53 -27.73
CA GLN A 528 -5.11 -8.58 -27.83
C GLN A 528 -4.95 -9.28 -26.48
N ALA A 529 -5.05 -10.61 -26.49
CA ALA A 529 -4.74 -11.44 -25.34
C ALA A 529 -3.24 -11.42 -25.04
N LEU A 530 -2.88 -11.31 -23.76
CA LEU A 530 -1.50 -11.41 -23.28
C LEU A 530 -0.98 -12.85 -23.46
N PRO A 531 0.25 -13.05 -23.98
CA PRO A 531 0.94 -14.33 -23.85
C PRO A 531 1.44 -14.52 -22.40
N ALA A 532 1.38 -15.75 -21.91
CA ALA A 532 1.87 -16.12 -20.58
C ALA A 532 3.40 -15.99 -20.46
N PRO A 533 3.96 -15.68 -19.28
CA PRO A 533 5.39 -15.59 -19.09
C PRO A 533 6.06 -16.97 -19.18
N SER A 534 7.08 -17.07 -20.03
CA SER A 534 7.92 -18.26 -20.18
C SER A 534 8.83 -18.46 -18.96
N SER A 535 8.63 -19.55 -18.24
CA SER A 535 9.49 -20.00 -17.15
C SER A 535 10.88 -20.40 -17.64
N THR A 536 11.93 -19.79 -17.09
CA THR A 536 13.34 -20.16 -17.33
C THR A 536 14.05 -20.40 -15.99
N THR A 537 14.05 -21.66 -15.56
CA THR A 537 14.90 -22.24 -14.50
C THR A 537 15.18 -23.67 -14.95
N SER A 538 16.29 -23.91 -15.62
CA SER A 538 17.61 -24.22 -15.04
C SER A 538 17.72 -25.70 -14.67
N ASP A 539 18.53 -26.43 -15.44
CA ASP A 539 18.84 -27.84 -15.20
C ASP A 539 19.40 -28.09 -13.79
N SER A 540 19.12 -29.28 -13.27
CA SER A 540 19.93 -29.92 -12.23
C SER A 540 19.92 -31.43 -12.45
N PRO A 541 21.06 -32.12 -12.24
CA PRO A 541 21.28 -33.44 -12.82
C PRO A 541 20.69 -34.59 -12.01
N ALA A 542 20.50 -35.72 -12.70
CA ALA A 542 20.02 -36.96 -12.13
C ALA A 542 20.99 -37.60 -11.11
N ALA A 543 20.42 -38.25 -10.09
CA ALA A 543 21.04 -39.29 -9.29
C ALA A 543 19.99 -40.41 -9.04
N PRO A 544 20.40 -41.67 -8.85
CA PRO A 544 19.54 -42.81 -9.14
C PRO A 544 18.64 -43.23 -7.97
N GLY A 545 17.53 -43.89 -8.30
CA GLY A 545 16.78 -44.67 -7.33
C GLY A 545 17.42 -46.03 -7.10
N ASP A 546 17.86 -46.30 -5.88
CA ASP A 546 18.30 -47.62 -5.46
C ASP A 546 17.14 -48.40 -4.81
N ASN A 547 17.06 -49.68 -5.17
CA ASN A 547 16.30 -50.69 -4.41
C ASN A 547 17.01 -50.94 -3.07
N ASN A 548 16.25 -51.16 -1.99
CA ASN A 548 16.23 -52.45 -1.28
C ASN A 548 15.36 -52.48 -0.01
N ASN A 549 14.81 -53.67 0.25
CA ASN A 549 14.52 -54.33 1.53
C ASN A 549 15.01 -53.56 2.79
N ILE A 550 14.20 -53.39 3.84
CA ILE A 550 13.53 -54.42 4.67
C ILE A 550 12.24 -53.85 5.27
#